data_AF-A0A2G5EQG1-F1
#
_entry.id   AF-A0A2G5EQG1-F1
#
_cell.length_a   1.000
_cell.length_b   1.000
_cell.length_c   1.000
_cell.angle_alpha   90.00
_cell.angle_beta   90.00
_cell.angle_gamma   90.00
#
_symmetry.space_group_name_H-M   'P 1'
#
loop_
_entity.id
_entity.type
_entity.pdbx_description
1 polymer ?
#
loop_
_entity_poly.entity_id
_entity_poly.type
_entity_poly.pdbx_seq_one_letter_code
_entity_poly.pdbx_strand_id
1 'polypeptide(L)'
;MTSIRVVVMVVMATVVVFALTERPICVQGRNIHHSGDQLASRKNVSCILVFGDSSVDPGNNNHLNTSFKANFPPYGKNLANGQCTGRFTNGRLPTDMTAESLGIKKMIPAFLDPKLKKEDLLTGISFASSASGYDNLTAQLTDMHNEGATRLVVVGLPPLGCMPLVRTVSGSTRCVGSFNSAAFLMNSKIQDKLAALRSSLRMKIGYEDIYSLFERARKFPKEYGFTETSKGCVGSGEIELGDTCKGQTTCKDPSKYMFWDSVHPTEKMYKIISDDVTRLVKRHILI
;
A
#
# COMPACT_ATOMS: atom_id res chain seq x y z
N MET A 1 -25.46 -11.94 -16.64
CA MET A 1 -24.89 -10.86 -15.83
C MET A 1 -23.58 -11.33 -15.20
N THR A 2 -22.45 -11.05 -15.83
CA THR A 2 -21.11 -11.34 -15.25
C THR A 2 -20.73 -10.22 -14.29
N SER A 3 -21.02 -10.40 -12.99
CA SER A 3 -20.57 -9.47 -11.95
C SER A 3 -19.04 -9.52 -11.87
N ILE A 4 -18.40 -8.47 -12.41
CA ILE A 4 -16.98 -8.19 -12.24
C ILE A 4 -16.79 -7.77 -10.77
N ARG A 5 -15.94 -8.51 -10.04
CA ARG A 5 -15.74 -8.27 -8.60
C ARG A 5 -14.41 -7.55 -8.41
N VAL A 6 -14.47 -6.23 -8.39
CA VAL A 6 -13.32 -5.37 -8.05
C VAL A 6 -12.94 -5.59 -6.59
N VAL A 7 -11.65 -5.84 -6.33
CA VAL A 7 -11.09 -5.69 -4.97
C VAL A 7 -10.49 -4.30 -4.86
N VAL A 8 -11.09 -3.48 -4.01
CA VAL A 8 -10.52 -2.18 -3.65
C VAL A 8 -9.52 -2.40 -2.53
N MET A 9 -8.27 -1.97 -2.70
CA MET A 9 -7.27 -1.92 -1.62
C MET A 9 -7.05 -0.47 -1.20
N VAL A 10 -7.32 -0.16 0.08
CA VAL A 10 -7.06 1.15 0.66
C VAL A 10 -6.01 1.04 1.76
N VAL A 11 -4.92 1.80 1.64
CA VAL A 11 -3.87 1.94 2.67
C VAL A 11 -3.83 3.41 3.10
N MET A 12 -3.63 3.67 4.39
CA MET A 12 -3.84 4.99 5.00
C MET A 12 -2.61 5.48 5.78
N ALA A 13 -2.11 6.66 5.44
CA ALA A 13 -1.17 7.51 6.19
C ALA A 13 -1.27 8.99 5.74
N THR A 14 -0.86 9.94 6.57
CA THR A 14 -1.02 11.41 6.46
C THR A 14 -0.05 12.12 5.48
N VAL A 15 -0.33 13.26 4.81
CA VAL A 15 -1.54 14.11 4.63
C VAL A 15 -1.33 15.07 3.43
N VAL A 16 -2.42 15.39 2.66
CA VAL A 16 -2.63 16.48 1.63
C VAL A 16 -3.29 15.99 0.31
N VAL A 17 -4.64 16.08 0.31
CA VAL A 17 -5.59 16.38 -0.78
C VAL A 17 -5.08 16.51 -2.23
N PHE A 18 -5.68 15.75 -3.15
CA PHE A 18 -6.26 16.30 -4.40
C PHE A 18 -7.44 15.43 -4.89
N ALA A 19 -8.54 16.07 -5.27
CA ALA A 19 -9.77 15.41 -5.68
C ALA A 19 -9.72 14.94 -7.15
N LEU A 20 -10.39 13.81 -7.45
CA LEU A 20 -10.70 13.38 -8.82
C LEU A 20 -12.19 13.02 -8.92
N THR A 21 -12.90 13.68 -9.83
CA THR A 21 -14.32 13.47 -10.12
C THR A 21 -14.50 12.93 -11.55
N GLU A 22 -14.25 11.64 -11.78
CA GLU A 22 -14.72 10.94 -13.00
C GLU A 22 -15.12 9.48 -12.71
N ARG A 23 -15.98 8.93 -13.57
CA ARG A 23 -16.69 7.65 -13.39
C ARG A 23 -15.79 6.41 -13.61
N PRO A 24 -16.12 5.21 -13.08
CA PRO A 24 -15.23 4.06 -13.08
C PRO A 24 -15.17 3.31 -14.43
N ILE A 25 -13.98 2.81 -14.76
CA ILE A 25 -13.64 2.30 -16.10
C ILE A 25 -13.72 0.75 -16.21
N CYS A 26 -14.02 0.02 -15.12
CA CYS A 26 -13.77 -1.43 -15.03
C CYS A 26 -14.83 -2.38 -15.65
N VAL A 27 -15.73 -1.91 -16.52
CA VAL A 27 -16.93 -2.67 -16.92
C VAL A 27 -16.70 -3.73 -18.02
N GLN A 28 -15.53 -3.79 -18.69
CA GLN A 28 -15.36 -4.54 -19.95
C GLN A 28 -14.19 -5.56 -20.03
N GLY A 29 -13.72 -6.09 -18.89
CA GLY A 29 -12.66 -7.11 -18.88
C GLY A 29 -13.11 -8.50 -19.37
N ARG A 30 -12.71 -8.90 -20.58
CA ARG A 30 -12.77 -10.32 -21.04
C ARG A 30 -11.49 -11.07 -20.65
N ASN A 31 -11.59 -12.40 -20.51
CA ASN A 31 -10.55 -13.31 -20.02
C ASN A 31 -9.17 -13.09 -20.68
N ILE A 32 -8.18 -12.69 -19.90
CA ILE A 32 -6.75 -12.76 -20.24
C ILE A 32 -6.12 -13.77 -19.27
N HIS A 33 -5.68 -14.92 -19.79
CA HIS A 33 -4.99 -15.93 -19.00
C HIS A 33 -3.51 -15.57 -18.85
N HIS A 34 -3.02 -15.49 -17.62
CA HIS A 34 -1.60 -15.55 -17.27
C HIS A 34 -1.37 -16.54 -16.12
N SER A 35 -0.16 -17.08 -16.05
CA SER A 35 0.24 -18.22 -15.21
C SER A 35 0.47 -17.87 -13.73
N GLY A 36 -0.57 -17.36 -13.07
CA GLY A 36 -0.65 -17.22 -11.62
C GLY A 36 -1.71 -18.13 -10.98
N ASP A 37 -1.81 -18.09 -9.65
CA ASP A 37 -2.75 -18.92 -8.87
C ASP A 37 -4.21 -18.66 -9.30
N GLN A 38 -4.86 -19.68 -9.89
CA GLN A 38 -6.14 -19.56 -10.60
C GLN A 38 -7.34 -19.21 -9.69
N LEU A 39 -7.16 -19.09 -8.38
CA LEU A 39 -8.24 -18.86 -7.42
C LEU A 39 -9.03 -17.56 -7.66
N ALA A 40 -8.38 -16.46 -8.08
CA ALA A 40 -9.06 -15.19 -8.36
C ALA A 40 -9.94 -15.29 -9.62
N SER A 41 -9.38 -15.88 -10.70
CA SER A 41 -10.09 -16.18 -11.94
C SER A 41 -11.33 -17.07 -11.68
N ARG A 42 -11.18 -18.14 -10.90
CA ARG A 42 -12.29 -19.04 -10.49
C ARG A 42 -13.37 -18.37 -9.62
N LYS A 43 -13.15 -17.15 -9.12
CA LYS A 43 -14.08 -16.39 -8.26
C LYS A 43 -14.57 -15.07 -8.88
N ASN A 44 -14.30 -14.84 -10.17
CA ASN A 44 -14.60 -13.62 -10.94
C ASN A 44 -13.95 -12.33 -10.39
N VAL A 45 -12.79 -12.43 -9.76
CA VAL A 45 -11.95 -11.27 -9.44
C VAL A 45 -10.87 -11.15 -10.52
N SER A 46 -11.02 -10.14 -11.38
CA SER A 46 -10.12 -9.86 -12.50
C SER A 46 -9.37 -8.53 -12.38
N CYS A 47 -9.69 -7.71 -11.37
CA CYS A 47 -9.17 -6.36 -11.22
C CYS A 47 -8.96 -5.99 -9.74
N ILE A 48 -7.87 -5.26 -9.47
CA ILE A 48 -7.61 -4.56 -8.20
C ILE A 48 -7.54 -3.06 -8.48
N LEU A 49 -8.33 -2.27 -7.77
CA LEU A 49 -8.18 -0.81 -7.73
C LEU A 49 -7.54 -0.41 -6.41
N VAL A 50 -6.46 0.37 -6.49
CA VAL A 50 -5.67 0.77 -5.33
C VAL A 50 -5.86 2.27 -5.05
N PHE A 51 -6.10 2.60 -3.79
CA PHE A 51 -6.22 3.97 -3.28
C PHE A 51 -5.36 4.12 -2.02
N GLY A 52 -4.84 5.33 -1.77
CA GLY A 52 -4.02 5.60 -0.59
C GLY A 52 -2.89 6.59 -0.85
N ASP A 53 -1.81 6.40 -0.09
CA ASP A 53 -0.64 7.27 -0.02
C ASP A 53 0.62 6.64 -0.67
N SER A 54 1.81 7.13 -0.30
CA SER A 54 3.12 6.69 -0.78
C SER A 54 3.42 5.21 -0.53
N SER A 55 2.78 4.59 0.46
CA SER A 55 2.88 3.16 0.74
C SER A 55 2.32 2.27 -0.38
N VAL A 56 1.51 2.84 -1.28
CA VAL A 56 0.88 2.16 -2.42
C VAL A 56 0.86 2.98 -3.72
N ASP A 57 1.63 4.08 -3.77
CA ASP A 57 1.85 4.92 -4.96
C ASP A 57 2.93 4.28 -5.87
N PRO A 58 2.58 3.79 -7.07
CA PRO A 58 3.53 3.20 -8.00
C PRO A 58 4.27 4.25 -8.86
N GLY A 59 3.97 5.54 -8.72
CA GLY A 59 4.55 6.63 -9.49
C GLY A 59 3.58 7.72 -9.99
N ASN A 60 2.35 7.82 -9.46
CA ASN A 60 1.40 8.89 -9.83
C ASN A 60 2.02 10.27 -9.58
N ASN A 61 2.68 10.44 -8.42
CA ASN A 61 3.32 11.71 -8.08
C ASN A 61 4.41 12.16 -9.05
N ASN A 62 4.98 11.27 -9.87
CA ASN A 62 5.94 11.65 -10.92
C ASN A 62 5.34 12.66 -11.91
N HIS A 63 4.03 12.58 -12.12
CA HIS A 63 3.24 13.37 -13.06
C HIS A 63 2.52 14.56 -12.41
N LEU A 64 2.75 14.80 -11.12
CA LEU A 64 2.20 15.90 -10.35
C LEU A 64 3.27 16.97 -10.03
N ASN A 65 2.83 18.21 -9.82
CA ASN A 65 3.70 19.31 -9.40
C ASN A 65 3.97 19.24 -7.89
N THR A 66 4.82 18.30 -7.49
CA THR A 66 5.14 18.00 -6.09
C THR A 66 6.60 17.56 -5.93
N SER A 67 7.16 17.73 -4.73
CA SER A 67 8.45 17.18 -4.29
C SER A 67 8.33 15.79 -3.66
N PHE A 68 7.11 15.30 -3.38
CA PHE A 68 6.87 13.95 -2.88
C PHE A 68 6.98 12.92 -4.01
N LYS A 69 8.21 12.70 -4.50
CA LYS A 69 8.56 11.76 -5.56
C LYS A 69 9.62 10.76 -5.09
N ALA A 70 9.64 9.58 -5.71
CA ALA A 70 10.62 8.52 -5.49
C ALA A 70 11.11 7.91 -6.83
N ASN A 71 11.19 8.74 -7.87
CA ASN A 71 11.65 8.37 -9.22
C ASN A 71 13.15 8.60 -9.44
N PHE A 72 13.94 8.48 -8.38
CA PHE A 72 15.39 8.65 -8.38
C PHE A 72 16.07 7.67 -7.41
N PRO A 73 17.36 7.36 -7.59
CA PRO A 73 18.10 6.50 -6.66
C PRO A 73 18.14 7.10 -5.25
N PRO A 74 18.03 6.28 -4.19
CA PRO A 74 18.17 4.82 -4.22
C PRO A 74 16.84 4.04 -4.37
N TYR A 75 15.68 4.69 -4.52
CA TYR A 75 14.39 4.00 -4.65
C TYR A 75 14.35 3.06 -5.86
N GLY A 76 13.69 1.91 -5.71
CA GLY A 76 13.65 0.88 -6.76
C GLY A 76 14.94 0.07 -6.96
N LYS A 77 15.92 0.13 -6.04
CA LYS A 77 17.19 -0.65 -6.05
C LYS A 77 17.05 -2.15 -6.41
N ASN A 78 15.95 -2.80 -6.01
CA ASN A 78 15.63 -4.20 -6.24
C ASN A 78 14.78 -4.45 -7.51
N LEU A 79 14.22 -3.40 -8.12
CA LEU A 79 13.48 -3.53 -9.37
C LEU A 79 14.46 -3.84 -10.52
N ALA A 80 13.95 -4.40 -11.61
CA ALA A 80 14.76 -4.74 -12.78
C ALA A 80 15.56 -3.51 -13.25
N ASN A 81 16.87 -3.70 -13.43
CA ASN A 81 17.84 -2.65 -13.78
C ASN A 81 17.87 -1.45 -12.81
N GLY A 82 17.43 -1.61 -11.56
CA GLY A 82 17.38 -0.55 -10.55
C GLY A 82 16.36 0.57 -10.87
N GLN A 83 15.31 0.27 -11.63
CA GLN A 83 14.40 1.28 -12.16
C GLN A 83 13.64 2.04 -11.07
N CYS A 84 13.93 3.33 -10.91
CA CYS A 84 13.24 4.21 -9.96
C CYS A 84 11.86 4.61 -10.48
N THR A 85 10.83 3.81 -10.17
CA THR A 85 9.47 4.00 -10.71
C THR A 85 8.63 5.09 -10.03
N GLY A 86 9.04 5.62 -8.88
CA GLY A 86 8.19 6.46 -8.02
C GLY A 86 7.64 5.72 -6.79
N ARG A 87 7.96 4.43 -6.63
CA ARG A 87 7.65 3.63 -5.44
C ARG A 87 8.54 4.05 -4.27
N PHE A 88 7.92 4.42 -3.14
CA PHE A 88 8.62 4.75 -1.90
C PHE A 88 9.11 3.49 -1.15
N THR A 89 10.02 2.75 -1.78
CA THR A 89 10.75 1.62 -1.18
C THR A 89 11.94 1.22 -2.06
N ASN A 90 12.72 0.22 -1.65
CA ASN A 90 13.77 -0.35 -2.49
C ASN A 90 13.24 -1.23 -3.63
N GLY A 91 11.97 -1.64 -3.64
CA GLY A 91 11.47 -2.61 -4.63
C GLY A 91 9.99 -2.44 -4.96
N ARG A 92 9.27 -3.56 -4.90
CA ARG A 92 7.84 -3.67 -5.17
C ARG A 92 6.99 -3.22 -3.97
N LEU A 93 5.80 -2.73 -4.26
CA LEU A 93 4.78 -2.37 -3.28
C LEU A 93 4.03 -3.62 -2.78
N PRO A 94 3.36 -3.55 -1.61
CA PRO A 94 2.54 -4.66 -1.14
C PRO A 94 1.38 -4.95 -2.11
N THR A 95 0.91 -3.96 -2.86
CA THR A 95 -0.13 -4.11 -3.90
C THR A 95 0.36 -4.85 -5.14
N ASP A 96 1.60 -4.61 -5.60
CA ASP A 96 2.22 -5.38 -6.69
C ASP A 96 2.30 -6.87 -6.34
N MET A 97 2.80 -7.16 -5.15
CA MET A 97 3.01 -8.53 -4.66
C MET A 97 1.67 -9.24 -4.38
N THR A 98 0.65 -8.51 -3.93
CA THR A 98 -0.70 -9.05 -3.72
C THR A 98 -1.38 -9.35 -5.06
N ALA A 99 -1.27 -8.45 -6.04
CA ALA A 99 -1.83 -8.64 -7.38
C ALA A 99 -1.21 -9.84 -8.11
N GLU A 100 0.11 -10.03 -7.99
CA GLU A 100 0.81 -11.19 -8.55
C GLU A 100 0.42 -12.49 -7.82
N SER A 101 0.34 -12.47 -6.49
CA SER A 101 -0.05 -13.62 -5.67
C SER A 101 -1.51 -14.07 -5.83
N LEU A 102 -2.34 -13.20 -6.44
CA LEU A 102 -3.71 -13.46 -6.87
C LEU A 102 -3.81 -13.79 -8.36
N GLY A 103 -2.70 -13.82 -9.11
CA GLY A 103 -2.66 -14.14 -10.53
C GLY A 103 -3.24 -13.06 -11.45
N ILE A 104 -3.30 -11.81 -11.00
CA ILE A 104 -3.94 -10.70 -11.72
C ILE A 104 -2.94 -9.96 -12.61
N LYS A 105 -1.88 -9.39 -12.02
CA LYS A 105 -0.75 -8.76 -12.75
C LYS A 105 0.49 -8.63 -11.88
N LYS A 106 1.67 -8.57 -12.50
CA LYS A 106 2.97 -8.53 -11.81
C LYS A 106 3.26 -7.21 -11.09
N MET A 107 2.86 -6.10 -11.71
CA MET A 107 3.04 -4.74 -11.19
C MET A 107 1.74 -3.95 -11.42
N ILE A 108 1.32 -3.15 -10.45
CA ILE A 108 0.25 -2.17 -10.59
C ILE A 108 0.84 -0.88 -11.17
N PRO A 109 0.37 -0.39 -12.34
CA PRO A 109 0.81 0.89 -12.89
C PRO A 109 0.11 2.07 -12.21
N ALA A 110 0.72 3.25 -12.35
CA ALA A 110 0.14 4.53 -11.95
C ALA A 110 -1.00 4.90 -12.91
N PHE A 111 -2.11 5.40 -12.38
CA PHE A 111 -3.21 5.96 -13.17
C PHE A 111 -2.76 7.15 -14.04
N LEU A 112 -1.81 7.96 -13.54
CA LEU A 112 -1.28 9.13 -14.23
C LEU A 112 -0.08 8.84 -15.17
N ASP A 113 0.32 7.58 -15.36
CA ASP A 113 1.40 7.25 -16.30
C ASP A 113 0.92 7.47 -17.76
N PRO A 114 1.56 8.34 -18.56
CA PRO A 114 1.17 8.56 -19.96
C PRO A 114 1.37 7.31 -20.85
N LYS A 115 2.03 6.25 -20.36
CA LYS A 115 2.19 4.96 -21.04
C LYS A 115 1.12 3.93 -20.63
N LEU A 116 0.21 4.28 -19.72
CA LEU A 116 -0.86 3.42 -19.25
C LEU A 116 -1.75 2.97 -20.42
N LYS A 117 -1.99 1.66 -20.54
CA LYS A 117 -2.79 1.10 -21.63
C LYS A 117 -4.23 0.82 -21.19
N LYS A 118 -5.15 0.71 -22.14
CA LYS A 118 -6.56 0.40 -21.83
C LYS A 118 -6.71 -0.96 -21.15
N GLU A 119 -5.83 -1.92 -21.46
CA GLU A 119 -5.81 -3.26 -20.87
C GLU A 119 -5.37 -3.23 -19.38
N ASP A 120 -4.61 -2.22 -18.97
CA ASP A 120 -4.26 -2.03 -17.56
C ASP A 120 -5.46 -1.64 -16.72
N LEU A 121 -6.36 -0.81 -17.26
CA LEU A 121 -7.62 -0.37 -16.62
C LEU A 121 -8.57 -1.55 -16.33
N LEU A 122 -8.43 -2.64 -17.09
CA LEU A 122 -9.24 -3.87 -16.96
C LEU A 122 -8.67 -4.86 -15.92
N THR A 123 -7.38 -4.75 -15.60
CA THR A 123 -6.65 -5.69 -14.73
C THR A 123 -6.22 -5.06 -13.40
N GLY A 124 -6.10 -3.74 -13.32
CA GLY A 124 -5.87 -3.02 -12.08
C GLY A 124 -4.84 -1.90 -12.22
N ILE A 125 -5.10 -0.82 -11.48
CA ILE A 125 -4.35 0.44 -11.47
C ILE A 125 -4.33 1.01 -10.06
N SER A 126 -3.38 1.91 -9.78
CA SER A 126 -3.36 2.69 -8.55
C SER A 126 -3.68 4.16 -8.79
N PHE A 127 -4.63 4.67 -8.01
CA PHE A 127 -4.95 6.10 -7.85
C PHE A 127 -4.24 6.70 -6.63
N ALA A 128 -3.42 5.92 -5.91
CA ALA A 128 -2.72 6.39 -4.73
C ALA A 128 -1.74 7.52 -5.06
N SER A 129 -1.66 8.53 -4.20
CA SER A 129 -0.84 9.72 -4.40
C SER A 129 -0.02 9.93 -3.14
N SER A 130 1.31 10.03 -3.28
CA SER A 130 2.18 10.23 -2.13
C SER A 130 1.86 11.56 -1.42
N ALA A 131 1.75 11.50 -0.09
CA ALA A 131 1.20 12.55 0.77
C ALA A 131 -0.28 12.92 0.53
N SER A 132 -1.16 12.00 0.10
CA SER A 132 -2.62 12.25 -0.01
C SER A 132 -3.34 12.37 1.33
N GLY A 133 -3.01 11.52 2.31
CA GLY A 133 -3.69 11.49 3.61
C GLY A 133 -4.92 10.61 3.70
N TYR A 134 -5.54 10.63 4.89
CA TYR A 134 -6.95 10.26 5.01
C TYR A 134 -7.80 11.41 4.46
N ASP A 135 -8.25 11.27 3.22
CA ASP A 135 -9.33 12.10 2.67
C ASP A 135 -10.67 11.35 2.80
N ASN A 136 -11.66 12.00 3.40
CA ASN A 136 -13.00 11.45 3.55
C ASN A 136 -13.70 11.29 2.18
N LEU A 137 -13.25 12.02 1.15
CA LEU A 137 -13.68 11.92 -0.25
C LEU A 137 -13.16 10.61 -0.90
N THR A 138 -11.89 10.25 -0.67
CA THR A 138 -11.33 8.94 -1.08
C THR A 138 -11.96 7.78 -0.30
N ALA A 139 -12.47 8.05 0.90
CA ALA A 139 -13.17 7.09 1.75
C ALA A 139 -14.70 7.04 1.54
N GLN A 140 -15.25 7.56 0.43
CA GLN A 140 -16.68 7.44 0.08
C GLN A 140 -17.01 6.02 -0.43
N LEU A 141 -16.91 5.04 0.48
CA LEU A 141 -17.13 3.62 0.22
C LEU A 141 -18.57 3.33 -0.26
N THR A 142 -19.54 4.18 0.08
CA THR A 142 -20.91 4.13 -0.45
C THR A 142 -20.95 4.46 -1.94
N ASP A 143 -20.22 5.49 -2.39
CA ASP A 143 -20.16 5.85 -3.82
C ASP A 143 -19.46 4.76 -4.60
N MET A 144 -18.34 4.25 -4.09
CA MET A 144 -17.65 3.10 -4.68
C MET A 144 -18.57 1.87 -4.80
N HIS A 145 -19.46 1.66 -3.83
CA HIS A 145 -20.46 0.60 -3.87
C HIS A 145 -21.57 0.84 -4.90
N ASN A 146 -22.09 2.08 -4.99
CA ASN A 146 -23.05 2.49 -6.02
C ASN A 146 -22.48 2.30 -7.43
N GLU A 147 -21.18 2.54 -7.58
CA GLU A 147 -20.37 2.29 -8.78
C GLU A 147 -19.99 0.81 -8.99
N GLY A 148 -20.55 -0.11 -8.19
CA GLY A 148 -20.45 -1.56 -8.38
C GLY A 148 -19.37 -2.28 -7.57
N ALA A 149 -18.63 -1.59 -6.68
CA ALA A 149 -17.69 -2.26 -5.78
C ALA A 149 -18.43 -3.17 -4.78
N THR A 150 -18.10 -4.46 -4.82
CA THR A 150 -18.68 -5.48 -3.92
C THR A 150 -17.67 -6.06 -2.94
N ARG A 151 -16.38 -5.72 -3.08
CA ARG A 151 -15.27 -6.26 -2.29
C ARG A 151 -14.27 -5.16 -1.94
N LEU A 152 -13.90 -5.09 -0.67
CA LEU A 152 -13.03 -4.07 -0.11
C LEU A 152 -12.03 -4.71 0.83
N VAL A 153 -10.79 -4.27 0.77
CA VAL A 153 -9.73 -4.56 1.74
C VAL A 153 -9.18 -3.22 2.21
N VAL A 154 -9.26 -2.99 3.52
CA VAL A 154 -8.62 -1.83 4.15
C VAL A 154 -7.45 -2.32 4.97
N VAL A 155 -6.30 -1.68 4.79
CA VAL A 155 -5.11 -1.91 5.61
C VAL A 155 -5.06 -0.80 6.67
N GLY A 156 -4.88 -1.18 7.93
CA GLY A 156 -4.76 -0.22 9.03
C GLY A 156 -3.50 0.64 8.99
N LEU A 157 -3.38 1.54 9.96
CA LEU A 157 -2.16 2.28 10.26
C LEU A 157 -1.17 1.41 11.05
N PRO A 158 0.14 1.50 10.80
CA PRO A 158 1.17 0.96 11.69
C PRO A 158 1.30 1.81 12.97
N PRO A 159 2.08 1.39 13.98
CA PRO A 159 2.42 2.22 15.14
C PRO A 159 3.29 3.41 14.71
N LEU A 160 2.66 4.52 14.33
CA LEU A 160 3.33 5.72 13.79
C LEU A 160 4.44 6.26 14.71
N GLY A 161 4.24 6.19 16.03
CA GLY A 161 5.23 6.60 17.02
C GLY A 161 6.50 5.76 17.03
N CYS A 162 6.51 4.58 16.41
CA CYS A 162 7.69 3.74 16.24
C CYS A 162 8.49 4.02 14.95
N MET A 163 7.96 4.81 14.01
CA MET A 163 8.68 5.17 12.78
C MET A 163 9.99 5.90 13.12
N PRO A 164 11.10 5.65 12.39
CA PRO A 164 12.36 6.35 12.62
C PRO A 164 12.21 7.88 12.64
N LEU A 165 11.54 8.47 11.64
CA LEU A 165 11.32 9.92 11.55
C LEU A 165 10.61 10.48 12.80
N VAL A 166 9.49 9.87 13.20
CA VAL A 166 8.68 10.32 14.34
C VAL A 166 9.48 10.26 15.64
N ARG A 167 10.32 9.22 15.81
CA ARG A 167 11.23 9.09 16.94
C ARG A 167 12.29 10.20 16.94
N THR A 168 12.94 10.44 15.81
CA THR A 168 13.99 11.46 15.67
C THR A 168 13.46 12.88 15.89
N VAL A 169 12.36 13.28 15.22
CA VAL A 169 11.80 14.64 15.37
C VAL A 169 11.20 14.89 16.77
N SER A 170 10.83 13.83 17.49
CA SER A 170 10.37 13.91 18.89
C SER A 170 11.52 13.81 19.91
N GLY A 171 12.79 13.74 19.48
CA GLY A 171 13.94 13.55 20.36
C GLY A 171 13.91 12.25 21.17
N SER A 172 13.16 11.23 20.71
CA SER A 172 12.86 10.03 21.49
C SER A 172 13.55 8.78 20.95
N THR A 173 14.34 8.12 21.79
CA THR A 173 14.93 6.82 21.45
C THR A 173 13.91 5.67 21.47
N ARG A 174 12.73 5.86 22.07
CA ARG A 174 11.63 4.88 22.17
C ARG A 174 10.45 5.29 21.31
N CYS A 175 9.51 4.36 21.06
CA CYS A 175 8.28 4.72 20.35
C CYS A 175 7.48 5.82 21.09
N VAL A 176 6.98 6.81 20.36
CA VAL A 176 6.26 7.95 20.92
C VAL A 176 4.79 7.58 21.17
N GLY A 177 4.42 7.50 22.45
CA GLY A 177 3.12 6.96 22.88
C GLY A 177 1.89 7.69 22.29
N SER A 178 1.93 9.02 22.19
CA SER A 178 0.82 9.83 21.66
C SER A 178 0.47 9.48 20.21
N PHE A 179 1.48 9.35 19.33
CA PHE A 179 1.30 8.94 17.94
C PHE A 179 0.79 7.50 17.82
N ASN A 180 1.28 6.58 18.67
CA ASN A 180 0.80 5.21 18.73
C ASN A 180 -0.68 5.14 19.16
N SER A 181 -1.08 5.89 20.19
CA SER A 181 -2.48 5.99 20.63
C SER A 181 -3.39 6.61 19.55
N ALA A 182 -2.92 7.63 18.83
CA ALA A 182 -3.67 8.23 17.73
C ALA A 182 -3.89 7.26 16.57
N ALA A 183 -2.86 6.51 16.18
CA ALA A 183 -2.94 5.47 15.15
C ALA A 183 -3.89 4.33 15.57
N PHE A 184 -3.79 3.87 16.82
CA PHE A 184 -4.68 2.84 17.36
C PHE A 184 -6.15 3.29 17.41
N LEU A 185 -6.42 4.52 17.86
CA LEU A 185 -7.77 5.09 17.87
C LEU A 185 -8.36 5.23 16.45
N MET A 186 -7.54 5.65 15.48
CA MET A 186 -7.97 5.72 14.08
C MET A 186 -8.30 4.31 13.54
N ASN A 187 -7.46 3.31 13.84
CA ASN A 187 -7.71 1.91 13.47
C ASN A 187 -9.00 1.36 14.07
N SER A 188 -9.36 1.73 15.31
CA SER A 188 -10.65 1.40 15.90
C SER A 188 -11.80 2.02 15.10
N LYS A 189 -11.77 3.34 14.88
CA LYS A 189 -12.81 4.07 14.14
C LYS A 189 -12.99 3.57 12.70
N ILE A 190 -11.90 3.15 12.05
CA ILE A 190 -11.95 2.49 10.73
C ILE A 190 -12.71 1.16 10.84
N GLN A 191 -12.37 0.30 11.80
CA GLN A 191 -13.05 -0.98 11.98
C GLN A 191 -14.55 -0.82 12.31
N ASP A 192 -14.92 0.17 13.14
CA ASP A 192 -16.32 0.49 13.45
C ASP A 192 -17.09 0.91 12.18
N LYS A 193 -16.53 1.82 11.37
CA LYS A 193 -17.11 2.21 10.07
C LYS A 193 -17.26 1.00 9.14
N LEU A 194 -16.25 0.12 9.07
CA LEU A 194 -16.29 -1.07 8.21
C LEU A 194 -17.30 -2.11 8.71
N ALA A 195 -17.55 -2.22 10.02
CA ALA A 195 -18.60 -3.07 10.58
C ALA A 195 -20.01 -2.58 10.21
N ALA A 196 -20.23 -1.26 10.26
CA ALA A 196 -21.46 -0.64 9.77
C ALA A 196 -21.67 -0.89 8.27
N LEU A 197 -20.65 -0.68 7.44
CA LEU A 197 -20.71 -0.86 5.99
C LEU A 197 -20.89 -2.32 5.56
N ARG A 198 -20.30 -3.30 6.27
CA ARG A 198 -20.58 -4.74 6.06
C ARG A 198 -22.08 -5.03 6.21
N SER A 199 -22.70 -4.43 7.23
CA SER A 199 -24.10 -4.64 7.57
C SER A 199 -25.06 -3.95 6.59
N SER A 200 -24.76 -2.71 6.19
CA SER A 200 -25.65 -1.92 5.32
C SER A 200 -25.53 -2.25 3.83
N LEU A 201 -24.30 -2.42 3.31
CA LEU A 201 -24.04 -2.57 1.87
C LEU A 201 -23.88 -4.03 1.41
N ARG A 202 -23.91 -5.00 2.34
CA ARG A 202 -23.67 -6.44 2.08
C ARG A 202 -22.35 -6.74 1.33
N MET A 203 -21.38 -5.83 1.42
CA MET A 203 -20.06 -5.96 0.80
C MET A 203 -19.18 -6.97 1.53
N LYS A 204 -18.28 -7.64 0.79
CA LYS A 204 -17.21 -8.45 1.38
C LYS A 204 -16.05 -7.55 1.75
N ILE A 205 -16.01 -7.13 3.02
CA ILE A 205 -15.00 -6.22 3.55
C ILE A 205 -13.99 -6.98 4.40
N GLY A 206 -12.71 -6.83 4.10
CA GLY A 206 -11.57 -7.28 4.90
C GLY A 206 -10.87 -6.10 5.57
N TYR A 207 -10.28 -6.35 6.74
CA TYR A 207 -9.41 -5.41 7.41
C TYR A 207 -8.10 -6.13 7.77
N GLU A 208 -6.96 -5.54 7.42
CA GLU A 208 -5.64 -6.06 7.78
C GLU A 208 -5.00 -5.20 8.88
N ASP A 209 -4.67 -5.83 10.01
CA ASP A 209 -4.10 -5.14 11.17
C ASP A 209 -2.58 -5.13 11.10
N ILE A 210 -2.06 -4.17 10.33
CA ILE A 210 -0.61 -3.95 10.29
C ILE A 210 -0.07 -3.28 11.57
N TYR A 211 -0.91 -2.74 12.47
CA TYR A 211 -0.42 -2.21 13.75
C TYR A 211 0.21 -3.33 14.57
N SER A 212 -0.54 -4.42 14.78
CA SER A 212 -0.05 -5.58 15.51
C SER A 212 1.07 -6.31 14.77
N LEU A 213 1.06 -6.30 13.42
CA LEU A 213 2.14 -6.89 12.62
C LEU A 213 3.48 -6.17 12.84
N PHE A 214 3.49 -4.83 12.79
CA PHE A 214 4.70 -4.05 13.03
C PHE A 214 5.18 -4.18 14.47
N GLU A 215 4.29 -4.15 15.47
CA GLU A 215 4.69 -4.37 16.87
C GLU A 215 5.30 -5.76 17.09
N ARG A 216 4.74 -6.82 16.49
CA ARG A 216 5.35 -8.16 16.53
C ARG A 216 6.70 -8.18 15.83
N ALA A 217 6.81 -7.64 14.62
CA ALA A 217 8.05 -7.66 13.86
C ALA A 217 9.17 -6.80 14.49
N ARG A 218 8.81 -5.75 15.24
CA ARG A 218 9.75 -4.94 16.04
C ARG A 218 10.17 -5.66 17.32
N LYS A 219 9.26 -6.38 17.98
CA LYS A 219 9.52 -7.12 19.22
C LYS A 219 10.29 -8.43 18.98
N PHE A 220 10.03 -9.11 17.86
CA PHE A 220 10.58 -10.42 17.50
C PHE A 220 11.25 -10.40 16.11
N PRO A 221 12.23 -9.51 15.85
CA PRO A 221 12.75 -9.25 14.51
C PRO A 221 13.34 -10.48 13.80
N LYS A 222 13.93 -11.41 14.57
CA LYS A 222 14.49 -12.65 14.04
C LYS A 222 13.46 -13.57 13.38
N GLU A 223 12.21 -13.59 13.87
CA GLU A 223 11.12 -14.39 13.29
C GLU A 223 10.75 -13.91 11.88
N TYR A 224 10.93 -12.61 11.61
CA TYR A 224 10.65 -11.98 10.32
C TYR A 224 11.90 -11.87 9.42
N GLY A 225 13.08 -12.19 9.96
CA GLY A 225 14.37 -12.15 9.27
C GLY A 225 15.11 -10.82 9.33
N PHE A 226 14.67 -9.89 10.19
CA PHE A 226 15.28 -8.57 10.37
C PHE A 226 16.42 -8.59 11.41
N THR A 227 17.40 -7.71 11.21
CA THR A 227 18.40 -7.33 12.21
C THR A 227 18.28 -5.86 12.63
N GLU A 228 17.67 -5.01 11.80
CA GLU A 228 17.39 -3.60 12.11
C GLU A 228 15.89 -3.29 11.93
N THR A 229 15.30 -2.65 12.94
CA THR A 229 13.87 -2.29 13.01
C THR A 229 13.61 -0.88 13.54
N SER A 230 14.67 -0.14 13.85
CA SER A 230 14.64 1.18 14.48
C SER A 230 15.17 2.30 13.57
N LYS A 231 15.76 1.95 12.43
CA LYS A 231 16.30 2.87 11.43
C LYS A 231 15.94 2.43 10.00
N GLY A 232 15.90 3.41 9.11
CA GLY A 232 15.92 3.20 7.66
C GLY A 232 17.26 2.64 7.17
N CYS A 233 17.25 2.11 5.95
CA CYS A 233 18.44 1.64 5.23
C CYS A 233 19.15 2.78 4.46
N VAL A 234 18.48 3.89 4.16
CA VAL A 234 19.05 5.04 3.43
C VAL A 234 19.67 6.07 4.38
N GLY A 235 20.88 6.55 4.08
CA GLY A 235 21.55 7.61 4.84
C GLY A 235 21.85 7.22 6.29
N SER A 236 21.54 8.10 7.24
CA SER A 236 21.56 7.82 8.68
C SER A 236 20.43 6.87 9.12
N GLY A 237 19.36 6.80 8.34
CA GLY A 237 18.15 6.03 8.61
C GLY A 237 17.22 6.70 9.63
N GLU A 238 17.46 7.97 9.98
CA GLU A 238 16.77 8.66 11.09
C GLU A 238 15.86 9.80 10.61
N ILE A 239 16.19 10.47 9.50
CA ILE A 239 15.45 11.62 8.96
C ILE A 239 15.19 11.56 7.46
N GLU A 240 15.92 10.72 6.73
CA GLU A 240 15.91 10.71 5.27
C GLU A 240 14.56 10.23 4.76
N LEU A 241 13.94 11.02 3.90
CA LEU A 241 12.62 10.80 3.32
C LEU A 241 12.53 11.52 1.97
N GLY A 242 11.98 10.85 0.96
CA GLY A 242 11.76 11.43 -0.37
C GLY A 242 13.05 12.05 -0.93
N ASP A 243 12.98 13.34 -1.27
CA ASP A 243 14.07 14.11 -1.88
C ASP A 243 15.37 14.15 -1.03
N THR A 244 15.29 14.05 0.30
CA THR A 244 16.50 14.04 1.15
C THR A 244 17.30 12.73 1.06
N CYS A 245 16.74 11.68 0.45
CA CYS A 245 17.45 10.45 0.10
C CYS A 245 18.38 10.60 -1.12
N LYS A 246 18.30 11.69 -1.89
CA LYS A 246 19.13 11.89 -3.09
C LYS A 246 20.61 11.94 -2.73
N GLY A 247 21.41 11.14 -3.44
CA GLY A 247 22.87 11.06 -3.22
C GLY A 247 23.29 10.34 -1.93
N GLN A 248 22.35 9.86 -1.12
CA GLN A 248 22.66 9.13 0.11
C GLN A 248 23.16 7.71 -0.18
N THR A 249 24.02 7.20 0.69
CA THR A 249 24.41 5.79 0.68
C THR A 249 23.25 4.91 1.21
N THR A 250 23.39 3.59 1.03
CA THR A 250 22.42 2.61 1.52
C THR A 250 23.09 1.51 2.30
N CYS A 251 22.35 0.91 3.23
CA CYS A 251 22.75 -0.30 3.91
C CYS A 251 23.09 -1.44 2.93
N LYS A 252 24.01 -2.33 3.34
CA LYS A 252 24.53 -3.40 2.49
C LYS A 252 23.44 -4.39 2.04
N ASP A 253 22.57 -4.80 2.96
CA ASP A 253 21.48 -5.75 2.71
C ASP A 253 20.13 -5.17 3.20
N PRO A 254 19.34 -4.57 2.30
CA PRO A 254 18.00 -4.07 2.63
C PRO A 254 17.03 -5.15 3.12
N SER A 255 17.28 -6.44 2.88
CA SER A 255 16.41 -7.52 3.36
C SER A 255 16.48 -7.73 4.88
N LYS A 256 17.48 -7.14 5.55
CA LYS A 256 17.62 -7.17 7.03
C LYS A 256 17.00 -5.99 7.75
N TYR A 257 16.49 -5.00 7.00
CA TYR A 257 15.91 -3.77 7.52
C TYR A 257 14.39 -3.82 7.39
N MET A 258 13.68 -3.40 8.44
CA MET A 258 12.23 -3.19 8.37
C MET A 258 11.87 -1.96 7.53
N PHE A 259 12.65 -0.88 7.68
CA PHE A 259 12.43 0.41 7.03
C PHE A 259 13.46 0.67 5.92
N TRP A 260 12.99 1.20 4.81
CA TRP A 260 13.82 1.61 3.68
C TRP A 260 14.40 3.01 3.91
N ASP A 261 13.53 3.98 4.12
CA ASP A 261 13.87 5.34 4.55
C ASP A 261 13.38 5.56 5.99
N SER A 262 13.28 6.80 6.47
CA SER A 262 12.84 7.11 7.84
C SER A 262 11.34 6.90 8.11
N VAL A 263 10.54 6.57 7.09
CA VAL A 263 9.08 6.35 7.19
C VAL A 263 8.65 5.03 6.54
N HIS A 264 9.11 4.77 5.32
CA HIS A 264 8.57 3.71 4.47
C HIS A 264 9.24 2.36 4.71
N PRO A 265 8.48 1.25 4.74
CA PRO A 265 9.03 -0.09 4.82
C PRO A 265 9.89 -0.51 3.62
N THR A 266 10.79 -1.48 3.85
CA THR A 266 11.50 -2.19 2.77
C THR A 266 10.55 -3.10 2.00
N GLU A 267 10.92 -3.48 0.77
CA GLU A 267 10.23 -4.51 -0.01
C GLU A 267 10.06 -5.81 0.79
N LYS A 268 11.03 -6.16 1.66
CA LYS A 268 10.93 -7.33 2.54
C LYS A 268 9.79 -7.19 3.56
N MET A 269 9.62 -6.04 4.17
CA MET A 269 8.51 -5.79 5.09
C MET A 269 7.17 -5.67 4.34
N TYR A 270 7.15 -5.02 3.17
CA TYR A 270 5.97 -5.00 2.29
C TYR A 270 5.56 -6.39 1.80
N LYS A 271 6.51 -7.32 1.59
CA LYS A 271 6.20 -8.71 1.26
C LYS A 271 5.45 -9.41 2.39
N ILE A 272 5.85 -9.17 3.65
CA ILE A 272 5.17 -9.72 4.83
C ILE A 272 3.73 -9.18 4.93
N ILE A 273 3.53 -7.87 4.74
CA ILE A 273 2.18 -7.26 4.68
C ILE A 273 1.36 -7.89 3.54
N SER A 274 1.95 -8.03 2.36
CA SER A 274 1.30 -8.64 1.19
C SER A 274 0.89 -10.10 1.42
N ASP A 275 1.67 -10.87 2.18
CA ASP A 275 1.35 -12.26 2.51
C ASP A 275 0.15 -12.37 3.47
N ASP A 276 0.05 -11.48 4.45
CA ASP A 276 -1.11 -11.41 5.35
C ASP A 276 -2.36 -10.93 4.60
N VAL A 277 -2.26 -9.84 3.81
CA VAL A 277 -3.34 -9.36 2.93
C VAL A 277 -3.80 -10.44 1.94
N THR A 278 -2.87 -11.15 1.30
CA THR A 278 -3.21 -12.23 0.35
C THR A 278 -3.98 -13.35 1.06
N ARG A 279 -3.60 -13.70 2.30
CA ARG A 279 -4.29 -14.69 3.12
C ARG A 279 -5.69 -14.23 3.51
N LEU A 280 -5.85 -12.96 3.93
CA LEU A 280 -7.13 -12.31 4.20
C LEU A 280 -8.04 -12.35 2.96
N VAL A 281 -7.53 -11.96 1.79
CA VAL A 281 -8.26 -11.97 0.52
C VAL A 281 -8.71 -13.38 0.15
N LYS A 282 -7.79 -14.35 0.13
CA LYS A 282 -8.12 -15.73 -0.26
C LYS A 282 -9.12 -16.39 0.70
N ARG A 283 -9.08 -16.09 2.01
CA ARG A 283 -9.96 -16.70 3.03
C ARG A 283 -11.32 -16.03 3.19
N HIS A 284 -11.43 -14.70 3.10
CA HIS A 284 -12.65 -13.98 3.50
C HIS A 284 -13.28 -13.16 2.38
N ILE A 285 -12.49 -12.79 1.36
CA ILE A 285 -12.95 -11.90 0.28
C ILE A 285 -13.30 -12.70 -0.97
N LEU A 286 -12.48 -13.69 -1.34
CA LEU A 286 -12.67 -14.48 -2.55
C LEU A 286 -13.77 -15.52 -2.45
N ILE A 287 -13.95 -16.15 -1.30
CA ILE A 287 -14.91 -17.25 -1.06
C ILE A 287 -16.33 -16.87 -1.47
#